data_AF-A0AAJ2RIN5-F1
#
_entry.id   AF-A0AAJ2RIN5-F1
#
_cell.length_a   1.000
_cell.length_b   1.000
_cell.length_c   1.000
_cell.angle_alpha   90.00
_cell.angle_beta   90.00
_cell.angle_gamma   90.00
#
_symmetry.space_group_name_H-M   'P 1'
#
loop_
_entity.id
_entity.type
_entity.pdbx_description
1 polymer ?
#
loop_
_entity_poly.entity_id
_entity_poly.type
_entity_poly.pdbx_seq_one_letter_code
_entity_poly.pdbx_strand_id
1 'polypeptide(L)'
;MYTVTFILWRRPNGKNHPRQYTTDVDRKYSIAHLIHSWADLAGLSHDFYDPEKSLISEAFRPATRWIGDPYEKSGLKDLDALSSVVDTPKTEQ
;
A
#
# COMPACT_ATOMS: atom_id res chain seq x y z
N MET A 1 6.03 5.52 13.90
CA MET A 1 6.65 6.48 12.97
C MET A 1 6.41 6.13 11.49
N TYR A 2 6.18 4.87 11.09
CA TYR A 2 6.08 4.46 9.67
C TYR A 2 4.67 4.51 9.04
N THR A 3 3.63 4.73 9.83
CA THR A 3 2.24 4.83 9.33
C THR A 3 1.98 6.23 8.80
N VAL A 4 1.43 6.32 7.59
CA VAL A 4 1.08 7.59 6.93
C VAL A 4 -0.36 7.54 6.40
N THR A 5 -1.00 8.70 6.34
CA THR A 5 -2.32 8.84 5.74
C THR A 5 -2.20 8.93 4.22
N PHE A 6 -2.95 8.10 3.50
CA PHE A 6 -3.03 8.13 2.04
C PHE A 6 -4.48 8.37 1.60
N ILE A 7 -4.70 9.42 0.79
CA ILE A 7 -6.04 9.82 0.35
C ILE A 7 -6.03 9.92 -1.18
N LEU A 8 -6.98 9.24 -1.82
CA LEU A 8 -7.25 9.37 -3.24
C LEU A 8 -8.56 10.12 -3.43
N TRP A 9 -8.48 11.35 -3.94
CA TRP A 9 -9.65 12.13 -4.34
C TRP A 9 -9.85 12.08 -5.86
N ARG A 10 -11.08 11.80 -6.28
CA ARG A 10 -11.48 11.84 -7.69
C ARG A 10 -12.77 12.63 -7.82
N ARG A 11 -12.98 13.25 -8.99
CA ARG A 11 -14.24 13.93 -9.29
C ARG A 11 -15.40 12.91 -9.26
N PRO A 12 -16.60 13.31 -8.82
CA PRO A 12 -17.79 12.50 -8.97
C PRO A 12 -18.10 12.42 -10.47
N ASN A 13 -17.81 11.27 -11.08
CA ASN A 13 -18.17 11.02 -12.46
C ASN A 13 -19.49 10.22 -12.48
N GLY A 14 -20.29 10.38 -13.53
CA GLY A 14 -21.57 9.68 -13.68
C GLY A 14 -21.45 8.15 -13.57
N LYS A 15 -22.59 7.45 -13.51
CA LYS A 15 -22.78 6.03 -13.12
C LYS A 15 -21.91 4.94 -13.78
N ASN A 16 -21.02 5.28 -14.72
CA ASN A 16 -20.23 4.35 -15.53
C ASN A 16 -18.72 4.51 -15.34
N HIS A 17 -18.22 4.75 -14.12
CA HIS A 17 -16.79 4.51 -13.88
C HIS A 17 -16.57 3.01 -13.61
N PRO A 18 -15.69 2.33 -14.37
CA PRO A 18 -15.58 0.88 -14.31
C PRO A 18 -15.13 0.35 -12.94
N ARG A 19 -14.43 1.16 -12.14
CA ARG A 19 -13.72 0.69 -10.95
C ARG A 19 -14.05 1.48 -9.68
N GLN A 20 -14.56 0.76 -8.69
CA GLN A 20 -14.74 1.22 -7.32
C GLN A 20 -13.49 0.85 -6.51
N TYR A 21 -12.95 1.79 -5.72
CA TYR A 21 -11.75 1.56 -4.88
C TYR A 21 -12.08 1.36 -3.40
N THR A 22 -13.37 1.32 -3.05
CA THR A 22 -13.83 1.16 -1.66
C THR A 22 -13.42 -0.18 -1.06
N THR A 23 -13.19 -1.19 -1.90
CA THR A 23 -12.72 -2.53 -1.49
C THR A 23 -11.20 -2.60 -1.26
N ASP A 24 -10.47 -1.57 -1.67
CA ASP A 24 -8.99 -1.59 -1.71
C ASP A 24 -8.36 -0.84 -0.52
N VAL A 25 -9.19 -0.27 0.37
CA VAL A 25 -8.76 0.64 1.45
C VAL A 25 -7.92 -0.03 2.55
N ASP A 26 -8.10 -1.34 2.77
CA ASP A 26 -7.42 -2.10 3.83
C ASP A 26 -6.17 -2.83 3.33
N ARG A 27 -5.77 -2.63 2.07
CA ARG A 27 -4.59 -3.27 1.48
C ARG A 27 -3.33 -2.80 2.20
N LYS A 28 -2.53 -3.75 2.72
CA LYS A 28 -1.22 -3.46 3.30
C LYS A 28 -0.28 -2.92 2.23
N TYR A 29 0.01 -1.63 2.30
CA TYR A 29 0.74 -0.91 1.27
C TYR A 29 1.98 -0.21 1.82
N SER A 30 3.03 -0.11 0.99
CA SER A 30 4.23 0.70 1.25
C SER A 30 4.32 1.84 0.24
N ILE A 31 4.57 3.05 0.72
CA ILE A 31 4.72 4.23 -0.14
C ILE A 31 5.94 4.14 -1.08
N ALA A 32 6.87 3.22 -0.82
CA ALA A 32 7.96 2.91 -1.74
C ALA A 32 7.46 2.46 -3.13
N HIS A 33 6.23 1.95 -3.23
CA HIS A 33 5.60 1.52 -4.48
C HIS A 33 4.72 2.59 -5.14
N LEU A 34 4.73 3.83 -4.64
CA LEU A 34 3.87 4.93 -5.11
C LEU A 34 3.91 5.12 -6.62
N ILE A 35 5.07 4.98 -7.24
CA ILE A 35 5.22 5.20 -8.68
C ILE A 35 4.36 4.24 -9.53
N HIS A 36 4.20 2.99 -9.10
CA HIS A 36 3.35 2.02 -9.81
C HIS A 36 1.87 2.39 -9.67
N SER A 37 1.43 2.74 -8.45
CA SER A 37 0.06 3.19 -8.20
C SER A 37 -0.28 4.48 -8.95
N TRP A 38 0.68 5.41 -9.06
CA TRP A 38 0.51 6.65 -9.80
C TRP A 38 0.42 6.41 -11.31
N ALA A 39 1.29 5.55 -11.85
CA ALA A 39 1.25 5.16 -13.26
C ALA A 39 -0.09 4.50 -13.62
N ASP A 40 -0.57 3.57 -12.80
CA ASP A 40 -1.87 2.92 -12.96
C ASP A 40 -3.03 3.94 -12.96
N LEU A 41 -3.02 4.89 -12.01
CA LEU A 41 -4.02 5.96 -11.95
C LEU A 41 -4.01 6.87 -13.19
N ALA A 42 -2.83 7.09 -13.76
CA ALA A 42 -2.65 7.87 -14.98
C ALA A 42 -2.91 7.07 -16.26
N GLY A 43 -3.16 5.75 -16.17
CA GLY A 43 -3.30 4.86 -17.33
C GLY A 43 -2.00 4.65 -18.10
N LEU A 44 -0.84 4.83 -17.45
CA LEU A 44 0.48 4.68 -18.05
C LEU A 44 0.96 3.24 -17.92
N SER A 45 1.50 2.69 -19.00
CA SER A 45 2.18 1.39 -19.02
C SER A 45 3.55 1.54 -19.68
N HIS A 46 4.55 0.90 -19.08
CA HIS A 46 5.95 0.90 -19.54
C HIS A 46 6.67 -0.32 -18.94
N ASP A 47 7.89 -0.61 -19.40
CA ASP A 47 8.63 -1.83 -19.02
C ASP A 47 8.94 -1.95 -17.52
N PHE A 48 8.92 -0.84 -16.77
CA PHE A 48 9.16 -0.79 -15.33
C PHE A 48 7.88 -0.66 -14.49
N TYR A 49 6.71 -0.63 -15.14
CA TYR A 49 5.43 -0.67 -14.45
C TYR A 49 5.18 -2.11 -13.95
N ASP A 50 4.83 -2.23 -12.68
CA ASP A 50 4.50 -3.49 -12.05
C ASP A 50 3.08 -3.41 -11.46
N PRO A 51 2.08 -4.07 -12.08
CA PRO A 51 0.71 -4.02 -11.62
C PRO A 51 0.49 -4.74 -10.29
N GLU A 52 1.38 -5.63 -9.85
CA GLU A 52 1.26 -6.28 -8.53
C GLU A 52 1.61 -5.33 -7.39
N LYS A 53 2.39 -4.28 -7.68
CA LYS A 53 2.80 -3.23 -6.73
C LYS A 53 1.88 -2.02 -6.71
N SER A 54 0.91 -1.94 -7.62
CA SER A 54 -0.08 -0.85 -7.65
C SER A 54 -1.22 -1.09 -6.67
N LEU A 55 -1.45 -0.15 -5.75
CA LEU A 55 -2.53 -0.20 -4.76
C LEU A 55 -3.92 -0.33 -5.38
N ILE A 56 -4.11 0.23 -6.58
CA ILE A 56 -5.40 0.31 -7.27
C ILE A 56 -5.54 -0.68 -8.44
N SER A 57 -4.57 -1.60 -8.59
CA SER A 57 -4.63 -2.66 -9.59
C SER A 57 -5.45 -3.85 -9.08
N GLU A 58 -6.08 -4.60 -9.99
CA GLU A 58 -6.74 -5.88 -9.65
C GLU A 58 -5.71 -6.98 -9.36
N ALA A 59 -4.52 -6.87 -9.95
CA ALA A 59 -3.44 -7.83 -9.77
C ALA A 59 -2.60 -7.56 -8.51
N PHE A 60 -2.98 -6.59 -7.67
CA PHE A 60 -2.23 -6.23 -6.47
C PHE A 60 -1.92 -7.44 -5.59
N ARG A 61 -0.66 -7.55 -5.17
CA ARG A 61 -0.23 -8.55 -4.17
C ARG A 61 0.47 -7.85 -3.00
N PRO A 62 0.11 -8.16 -1.75
CA PRO A 62 0.84 -7.65 -0.59
C PRO A 62 2.33 -8.03 -0.67
N ALA A 63 3.20 -7.05 -0.48
CA ALA A 63 4.64 -7.23 -0.41
C ALA A 63 5.15 -6.89 1.00
N THR A 64 6.32 -7.42 1.37
CA THR A 64 6.98 -7.07 2.62
C THR A 64 7.21 -5.57 2.72
N ARG A 65 6.78 -4.97 3.82
CA ARG A 65 6.88 -3.53 4.05
C ARG A 65 8.19 -3.22 4.76
N TRP A 66 9.26 -3.13 3.99
CA TRP A 66 10.60 -2.85 4.50
C TRP A 66 10.70 -1.45 5.11
N ILE A 67 11.35 -1.37 6.27
CA ILE A 67 11.67 -0.15 7.00
C ILE A 67 13.14 -0.20 7.47
N GLY A 68 13.74 0.96 7.75
CA GLY A 68 15.15 1.08 8.14
C GLY A 68 16.03 1.66 7.04
N ASP A 69 17.35 1.70 7.28
CA ASP A 69 18.32 2.25 6.33
C ASP A 69 18.72 1.19 5.28
N PRO A 70 18.45 1.41 3.98
CA PRO A 70 18.85 0.47 2.93
C PRO A 70 20.37 0.46 2.66
N TYR A 71 21.12 1.45 3.13
CA TYR A 71 22.56 1.55 2.92
C TYR A 71 23.38 0.89 4.05
N GLU A 72 22.75 0.55 5.17
CA GLU A 72 23.37 -0.23 6.22
C GLU A 72 23.25 -1.74 5.96
N LYS A 73 24.32 -2.48 6.27
CA LYS A 73 24.32 -3.94 6.17
C LYS A 73 23.27 -4.51 7.12
N SER A 74 22.24 -5.16 6.57
CA SER A 74 21.10 -5.70 7.32
C SER A 74 20.28 -4.63 8.06
N GLY A 75 20.26 -3.39 7.57
CA GLY A 75 19.49 -2.28 8.15
C GLY A 75 17.97 -2.40 7.95
N LEU A 76 17.52 -3.25 7.02
CA LEU A 76 16.12 -3.43 6.68
C LEU A 76 15.41 -4.42 7.61
N LYS A 77 14.23 -4.03 8.09
CA LYS A 77 13.32 -4.83 8.91
C LYS A 77 11.94 -4.87 8.27
N ASP A 78 11.21 -5.94 8.51
CA ASP A 78 9.80 -6.03 8.14
C ASP A 78 8.95 -5.24 9.15
N LEU A 79 8.15 -4.30 8.68
CA LEU A 79 7.22 -3.53 9.50
C LEU A 79 6.20 -4.45 10.20
N ASP A 80 5.72 -5.51 9.55
CA ASP A 80 4.72 -6.43 10.12
C ASP A 80 5.31 -7.29 11.26
N ALA A 81 6.63 -7.49 11.28
CA ALA A 81 7.30 -8.24 12.35
C ALA A 81 7.44 -7.41 13.64
N LEU A 82 7.25 -6.09 13.59
CA LEU A 82 7.29 -5.23 14.78
C LEU A 82 6.00 -5.28 15.62
N SER A 83 4.88 -5.69 15.03
CA SER A 83 3.54 -5.57 15.65
C SER A 83 3.10 -6.78 16.50
N SER A 84 3.95 -7.76 16.79
CA SER A 84 3.59 -8.92 17.63
C SER A 84 3.43 -8.62 19.13
N VAL A 85 3.51 -7.36 19.56
CA VAL A 85 3.50 -6.95 20.99
C VAL A 85 2.28 -6.11 21.40
N VAL A 86 1.42 -5.66 20.48
CA VAL A 86 0.31 -4.74 20.82
C VAL A 86 -1.01 -5.21 20.22
N ASP A 87 -1.47 -6.39 20.65
CA ASP A 87 -2.88 -6.80 20.54
C ASP A 87 -3.18 -7.86 21.61
N THR A 88 -2.97 -7.51 22.89
CA THR A 88 -3.59 -8.23 23.99
C THR A 88 -4.75 -7.37 24.49
N PRO A 89 -6.01 -7.71 24.20
CA PRO A 89 -7.12 -7.07 24.90
C PRO A 89 -6.99 -7.41 26.38
N LYS A 90 -6.79 -6.40 27.23
CA LYS A 90 -6.99 -6.57 28.67
C LYS A 90 -8.47 -6.85 28.88
N THR A 91 -8.79 -8.10 29.19
CA THR A 91 -10.05 -8.46 29.84
C THR A 91 -10.09 -7.73 31.18
N GLU A 92 -10.89 -6.68 31.30
CA GLU A 92 -11.29 -6.14 32.60
C GLU A 92 -12.10 -7.23 33.33
N GLN A 93 -11.64 -7.58 34.54
CA GLN A 93 -12.43 -8.25 35.57
C GLN A 93 -12.89 -7.21 36.57
#